data_AF-A0A3B3UA58-F1
#
_entry.id   AF-A0A3B3UA58-F1
#
_cell.length_a   1.000
_cell.length_b   1.000
_cell.length_c   1.000
_cell.angle_alpha   90.00
_cell.angle_beta   90.00
_cell.angle_gamma   90.00
#
_symmetry.space_group_name_H-M   'P 1'
#
loop_
_entity.id
_entity.type
_entity.pdbx_description
1 polymer ?
#
loop_
_entity_poly.entity_id
_entity_poly.type
_entity_poly.pdbx_seq_one_letter_code
_entity_poly.pdbx_strand_id
1 'polypeptide(L)'
;RNNGDGTFTDVAQQAGVEDPMQHGRGVALADFNRDGRTDIVYGNWNGPHRLYIQLNNRKQKFKDIASQKFSMPSPVRTVIVADFDNDNELEVFFNNIAYRGPSANRLFRVSRREHADPQIEELNIGEAAEPDGRGTGAIATDIDGDGRLELVVSHGESAAQPLSVYRVNQGLTNSWLRVIPRTKFGAFARGAKVVVYTKKSGPHTRIIDGGSGYLCEMEPVAHFGLGRDVATNVEVYWPDGRSIARPLEPSEINSVLEIPYPKDEEEVTPTCGHGFALNEFGRCTDKDECTQFPSMCPSDRPICTNTYGSYKCRAKKRCNQGFEPNDDGSACVGESRKRMQGCVCVCVCVCVCVEKCIQSVRLHLMI
;
A
#
# COMPACT_ATOMS: atom_id res chain seq x y z
N ARG A 1 8.59 -10.39 19.12
CA ARG A 1 7.27 -10.97 19.49
C ARG A 1 6.93 -10.53 20.90
N ASN A 2 5.71 -10.03 21.15
CA ASN A 2 5.21 -9.76 22.50
C ASN A 2 4.74 -11.09 23.14
N ASN A 3 5.19 -11.39 24.36
CA ASN A 3 4.87 -12.63 25.06
C ASN A 3 3.59 -12.54 25.91
N GLY A 4 2.97 -11.36 26.00
CA GLY A 4 1.72 -11.13 26.75
C GLY A 4 1.91 -10.87 28.24
N ASP A 5 3.14 -10.92 28.74
CA ASP A 5 3.53 -10.71 30.14
C ASP A 5 4.39 -9.45 30.32
N GLY A 6 4.41 -8.57 29.31
CA GLY A 6 5.27 -7.39 29.28
C GLY A 6 6.70 -7.67 28.80
N THR A 7 7.04 -8.92 28.50
CA THR A 7 8.35 -9.28 27.92
C THR A 7 8.28 -9.45 26.41
N PHE A 8 9.45 -9.38 25.76
CA PHE A 8 9.59 -9.53 24.32
C PHE A 8 10.65 -10.59 23.99
N THR A 9 10.35 -11.40 22.97
CA THR A 9 11.33 -12.30 22.34
C THR A 9 11.79 -11.72 21.02
N ASP A 10 13.10 -11.61 20.83
CA ASP A 10 13.68 -11.30 19.52
C ASP A 10 13.43 -12.45 18.55
N VAL A 11 12.85 -12.12 17.39
CA VAL A 11 12.49 -13.05 16.32
C VAL A 11 12.95 -12.52 14.96
N ALA A 12 13.82 -11.51 14.91
CA ALA A 12 14.24 -10.86 13.67
C ALA A 12 14.84 -11.87 12.67
N GLN A 13 15.72 -12.75 13.15
CA GLN A 13 16.30 -13.84 12.36
C GLN A 13 15.22 -14.78 11.80
N GLN A 14 14.31 -15.25 12.65
CA GLN A 14 13.24 -16.17 12.26
C GLN A 14 12.27 -15.52 11.26
N ALA A 15 12.07 -14.21 11.37
CA ALA A 15 11.23 -13.45 10.46
C ALA A 15 11.93 -13.12 9.13
N GLY A 16 13.26 -13.22 9.07
CA GLY A 16 14.06 -12.86 7.89
C GLY A 16 14.27 -11.35 7.73
N VAL A 17 14.25 -10.61 8.84
CA VAL A 17 14.46 -9.14 8.88
C VAL A 17 15.64 -8.75 9.75
N GLU A 18 16.49 -9.71 10.13
CA GLU A 18 17.75 -9.37 10.78
C GLU A 18 18.65 -8.58 9.83
N ASP A 19 19.23 -7.48 10.31
CA ASP A 19 20.19 -6.66 9.55
C ASP A 19 21.40 -6.29 10.44
N PRO A 20 22.11 -7.30 10.99
CA PRO A 20 23.06 -7.10 12.09
C PRO A 20 24.31 -6.30 11.72
N MET A 21 24.60 -6.18 10.42
CA MET A 21 25.77 -5.47 9.90
C MET A 21 25.48 -4.00 9.55
N GLN A 22 24.25 -3.52 9.81
CA GLN A 22 23.81 -2.18 9.45
C GLN A 22 23.39 -1.38 10.67
N HIS A 23 23.34 -0.05 10.49
CA HIS A 23 22.95 0.88 11.54
C HIS A 23 21.62 1.53 11.20
N GLY A 24 20.52 0.98 11.71
CA GLY A 24 19.19 1.56 11.53
C GLY A 24 19.05 2.97 12.10
N ARG A 25 18.29 3.80 11.41
CA ARG A 25 17.93 5.17 11.82
C ARG A 25 16.44 5.48 11.70
N GLY A 26 15.77 4.90 10.72
CA GLY A 26 14.32 5.05 10.54
C GLY A 26 13.66 3.72 10.21
N VAL A 27 12.42 3.56 10.68
CA VAL A 27 11.58 2.41 10.39
C VAL A 27 10.16 2.92 10.18
N ALA A 28 9.55 2.57 9.05
CA ALA A 28 8.19 2.95 8.73
C ALA A 28 7.37 1.72 8.34
N LEU A 29 6.08 1.75 8.67
CA LEU A 29 5.15 0.65 8.48
C LEU A 29 4.07 1.03 7.48
N ALA A 30 3.78 0.14 6.54
CA ALA A 30 2.76 0.35 5.53
C ALA A 30 2.24 -0.98 4.98
N ASP A 31 1.27 -0.92 4.07
CA ASP A 31 0.74 -2.06 3.32
C ASP A 31 0.86 -1.73 1.83
N PHE A 32 2.05 -1.99 1.26
CA PHE A 32 2.40 -1.55 -0.09
C PHE A 32 1.76 -2.42 -1.18
N ASN A 33 1.53 -3.69 -0.88
CA ASN A 33 0.90 -4.64 -1.82
C ASN A 33 -0.63 -4.76 -1.61
N ARG A 34 -1.19 -4.08 -0.59
CA ARG A 34 -2.62 -4.09 -0.21
C ARG A 34 -3.13 -5.48 0.11
N ASP A 35 -2.34 -6.29 0.80
CA ASP A 35 -2.72 -7.62 1.27
C ASP A 35 -3.25 -7.63 2.72
N GLY A 36 -3.31 -6.46 3.36
CA GLY A 36 -3.76 -6.28 4.74
C GLY A 36 -2.72 -6.69 5.79
N ARG A 37 -1.47 -6.93 5.39
CA ARG A 37 -0.33 -7.18 6.27
C ARG A 37 0.56 -5.95 6.32
N THR A 38 1.39 -5.92 7.36
CA THR A 38 2.31 -4.82 7.61
C THR A 38 3.67 -5.12 7.01
N ASP A 39 4.03 -4.34 6.00
CA ASP A 39 5.34 -4.24 5.40
C ASP A 39 6.22 -3.25 6.18
N ILE A 40 7.54 -3.32 5.93
CA ILE A 40 8.53 -2.55 6.68
C ILE A 40 9.49 -1.86 5.70
N VAL A 41 9.64 -0.54 5.85
CA VAL A 41 10.80 0.18 5.30
C VAL A 41 11.83 0.36 6.40
N TYR A 42 13.09 0.09 6.09
CA TYR A 42 14.20 0.26 7.03
C TYR A 42 15.32 1.10 6.43
N GLY A 43 15.59 2.24 7.06
CA GLY A 43 16.63 3.20 6.67
C GLY A 43 17.91 2.96 7.46
N ASN A 44 18.98 2.62 6.76
CA ASN A 44 20.31 2.34 7.31
C ASN A 44 21.31 3.48 7.07
N TRP A 45 21.97 3.95 8.13
CA TRP A 45 23.00 4.99 8.09
C TRP A 45 24.26 4.54 7.32
N ASN A 46 24.48 5.14 6.15
CA ASN A 46 25.55 4.76 5.20
C ASN A 46 25.54 3.26 4.83
N GLY A 47 24.39 2.62 5.00
CA GLY A 47 24.17 1.21 4.71
C GLY A 47 23.01 1.04 3.74
N PRO A 48 22.85 -0.14 3.12
CA PRO A 48 21.79 -0.34 2.16
C PRO A 48 20.41 -0.29 2.82
N HIS A 49 19.46 0.46 2.25
CA HIS A 49 18.09 0.52 2.74
C HIS A 49 17.30 -0.74 2.36
N ARG A 50 16.23 -1.04 3.11
CA ARG A 50 15.40 -2.24 2.92
C ARG A 50 13.94 -1.87 2.69
N LEU A 51 13.26 -2.66 1.86
CA LEU A 51 11.81 -2.66 1.76
C LEU A 51 11.34 -4.11 1.87
N TYR A 52 10.87 -4.49 3.06
CA TYR A 52 10.41 -5.83 3.37
C TYR A 52 8.91 -5.96 3.18
N ILE A 53 8.49 -6.81 2.24
CA ILE A 53 7.09 -7.22 2.08
C ILE A 53 6.80 -8.42 2.96
N GLN A 54 5.73 -8.35 3.75
CA GLN A 54 5.30 -9.45 4.59
C GLN A 54 4.65 -10.54 3.74
N LEU A 55 5.09 -11.78 3.92
CA LEU A 55 4.58 -12.92 3.18
C LEU A 55 3.55 -13.71 4.01
N ASN A 56 2.57 -14.30 3.34
CA ASN A 56 1.72 -15.34 3.91
C ASN A 56 2.41 -16.72 3.90
N ASN A 57 3.63 -16.80 4.45
CA ASN A 57 4.42 -18.02 4.51
C ASN A 57 4.84 -18.32 5.96
N ARG A 58 4.93 -19.62 6.29
CA ARG A 58 5.41 -20.10 7.59
C ARG A 58 6.93 -20.15 7.70
N LYS A 59 7.66 -20.29 6.58
CA LYS A 59 9.13 -20.46 6.56
C LYS A 59 9.90 -19.14 6.49
N GLN A 60 9.40 -18.17 5.75
CA GLN A 60 9.99 -16.84 5.62
C GLN A 60 8.85 -15.83 5.78
N LYS A 61 8.97 -14.91 6.75
CA LYS A 61 7.91 -13.94 7.04
C LYS A 61 8.03 -12.68 6.19
N PHE A 62 9.22 -12.33 5.76
CA PHE A 62 9.47 -11.14 4.98
C PHE A 62 10.42 -11.40 3.82
N LYS A 63 10.22 -10.67 2.73
CA LYS A 63 11.10 -10.65 1.55
C LYS A 63 11.51 -9.21 1.28
N ASP A 64 12.81 -8.94 1.19
CA ASP A 64 13.32 -7.64 0.74
C ASP A 64 13.13 -7.52 -0.78
N ILE A 65 12.46 -6.45 -1.21
CA ILE A 65 12.21 -6.12 -2.61
C ILE A 65 12.89 -4.83 -3.05
N ALA A 66 13.74 -4.23 -2.19
CA ALA A 66 14.41 -2.98 -2.49
C ALA A 66 15.15 -3.04 -3.85
N SER A 67 14.86 -2.08 -4.72
CA SER A 67 15.60 -1.95 -5.99
C SER A 67 17.04 -1.50 -5.74
N GLN A 68 17.90 -1.61 -6.75
CA GLN A 68 19.28 -1.10 -6.66
C GLN A 68 19.33 0.39 -6.29
N LYS A 69 18.42 1.20 -6.83
CA LYS A 69 18.33 2.63 -6.51
C LYS A 69 17.81 2.85 -5.08
N PHE A 70 16.79 2.11 -4.67
CA PHE A 70 16.19 2.24 -3.34
C PHE A 70 17.19 1.84 -2.24
N SER A 71 17.90 0.74 -2.44
CA SER A 71 18.90 0.21 -1.50
C SER A 71 20.24 0.97 -1.50
N MET A 72 20.40 2.01 -2.32
CA MET A 72 21.67 2.76 -2.38
C MET A 72 21.98 3.42 -1.02
N PRO A 73 23.15 3.16 -0.42
CA PRO A 73 23.50 3.73 0.88
C PRO A 73 23.47 5.25 0.91
N SER A 74 22.98 5.80 2.02
CA SER A 74 22.94 7.25 2.26
C SER A 74 22.99 7.56 3.76
N PRO A 75 23.36 8.78 4.18
CA PRO A 75 23.37 9.18 5.59
C PRO A 75 21.95 9.51 6.08
N VAL A 76 21.06 8.53 6.00
CA VAL A 76 19.64 8.66 6.35
C VAL A 76 19.43 8.91 7.84
N ARG A 77 18.56 9.85 8.16
CA ARG A 77 18.14 10.18 9.53
C ARG A 77 16.75 9.67 9.84
N THR A 78 15.81 9.87 8.93
CA THR A 78 14.43 9.44 9.09
C THR A 78 13.88 8.86 7.79
N VAL A 79 12.88 8.00 7.94
CA VAL A 79 12.09 7.43 6.85
C VAL A 79 10.64 7.80 7.11
N ILE A 80 9.97 8.32 6.09
CA ILE A 80 8.53 8.64 6.15
C ILE A 80 7.83 7.85 5.06
N VAL A 81 6.64 7.34 5.39
CA VAL A 81 5.72 6.78 4.38
C VAL A 81 4.43 7.58 4.41
N ALA A 82 4.06 8.14 3.26
CA ALA A 82 2.88 8.98 3.11
C ALA A 82 2.40 8.96 1.66
N ASP A 83 1.11 9.24 1.46
CA ASP A 83 0.51 9.50 0.15
C ASP A 83 0.43 11.02 -0.01
N PHE A 84 1.44 11.60 -0.67
CA PHE A 84 1.66 13.06 -0.67
C PHE A 84 0.76 13.80 -1.65
N ASP A 85 0.42 13.17 -2.78
CA ASP A 85 -0.40 13.73 -3.86
C ASP A 85 -1.82 13.13 -3.89
N ASN A 86 -2.21 12.40 -2.86
CA ASN A 86 -3.51 11.75 -2.73
C ASN A 86 -3.84 10.82 -3.92
N ASP A 87 -2.84 10.27 -4.60
CA ASP A 87 -3.02 9.48 -5.82
C ASP A 87 -3.35 8.01 -5.58
N ASN A 88 -3.43 7.61 -4.29
CA ASN A 88 -3.69 6.25 -3.81
C ASN A 88 -2.46 5.33 -3.75
N GLU A 89 -1.28 5.86 -4.05
CA GLU A 89 0.00 5.17 -3.88
C GLU A 89 0.74 5.72 -2.66
N LEU A 90 1.70 4.96 -2.17
CA LEU A 90 2.50 5.37 -1.01
C LEU A 90 3.89 5.73 -1.49
N GLU A 91 4.36 6.89 -1.06
CA GLU A 91 5.74 7.30 -1.23
C GLU A 91 6.56 7.03 0.04
N VAL A 92 7.81 6.66 -0.18
CA VAL A 92 8.84 6.52 0.85
C VAL A 92 9.82 7.68 0.71
N PHE A 93 9.88 8.55 1.72
CA PHE A 93 10.85 9.63 1.80
C PHE A 93 12.01 9.27 2.72
N PHE A 94 13.24 9.40 2.22
CA PHE A 94 14.47 9.31 2.98
C PHE A 94 15.02 10.71 3.24
N ASN A 95 15.05 11.13 4.50
CA ASN A 95 15.72 12.36 4.90
C ASN A 95 17.19 12.08 5.16
N ASN A 96 18.08 12.78 4.45
CA ASN A 96 19.52 12.65 4.55
C ASN A 96 20.16 13.88 5.18
N ILE A 97 21.26 13.67 5.89
CA ILE A 97 22.06 14.76 6.45
C ILE A 97 23.34 14.95 5.64
N ALA A 98 23.56 16.17 5.16
CA ALA A 98 24.83 16.58 4.53
C ALA A 98 25.86 16.96 5.61
N TYR A 99 26.74 16.02 5.97
CA TYR A 99 27.76 16.23 7.03
C TYR A 99 29.21 15.94 6.58
N ARG A 100 29.40 15.17 5.49
CA ARG A 100 30.71 14.86 4.88
C ARG A 100 30.76 15.17 3.38
N GLY A 101 29.78 15.93 2.90
CA GLY A 101 29.55 16.23 1.51
C GLY A 101 28.05 16.28 1.20
N PRO A 102 27.69 16.60 -0.05
CA PRO A 102 26.29 16.64 -0.46
C PRO A 102 25.63 15.26 -0.33
N SER A 103 24.42 15.22 0.19
CA SER A 103 23.62 14.02 0.38
C SER A 103 22.14 14.39 0.30
N ALA A 104 21.59 14.30 -0.92
CA ALA A 104 20.22 14.70 -1.18
C ALA A 104 19.21 13.76 -0.50
N ASN A 105 18.12 14.33 0.00
CA ASN A 105 16.89 13.60 0.30
C ASN A 105 16.37 12.89 -0.96
N ARG A 106 15.61 11.81 -0.77
CA ARG A 106 15.11 10.97 -1.88
C ARG A 106 13.67 10.55 -1.60
N LEU A 107 12.86 10.43 -2.65
CA LEU A 107 11.47 9.99 -2.57
C LEU A 107 11.23 8.89 -3.59
N PHE A 108 10.49 7.87 -3.17
CA PHE A 108 10.15 6.75 -4.02
C PHE A 108 8.67 6.45 -3.96
N ARG A 109 7.98 6.42 -5.10
CA ARG A 109 6.63 5.86 -5.19
C ARG A 109 6.72 4.35 -5.19
N VAL A 110 5.87 3.70 -4.39
CA VAL A 110 5.73 2.25 -4.34
C VAL A 110 4.34 1.87 -4.83
N SER A 111 4.29 1.51 -6.11
CA SER A 111 3.04 1.23 -6.83
C SER A 111 2.68 -0.25 -6.75
N ARG A 112 1.42 -0.55 -6.41
CA ARG A 112 0.94 -1.93 -6.32
C ARG A 112 0.91 -2.55 -7.72
N ARG A 113 1.36 -3.80 -7.84
CA ARG A 113 1.17 -4.63 -9.04
C ARG A 113 0.36 -5.88 -8.71
N GLU A 114 -0.53 -6.26 -9.61
CA GLU A 114 -1.30 -7.49 -9.47
C GLU A 114 -0.38 -8.69 -9.74
N HIS A 115 -0.35 -9.66 -8.82
CA HIS A 115 0.46 -10.88 -8.90
C HIS A 115 1.98 -10.68 -9.02
N ALA A 116 2.49 -9.51 -8.65
CA ALA A 116 3.92 -9.22 -8.64
C ALA A 116 4.29 -8.36 -7.43
N ASP A 117 5.59 -8.29 -7.10
CA ASP A 117 6.07 -7.35 -6.09
C ASP A 117 5.71 -5.90 -6.53
N PRO A 118 5.44 -4.98 -5.60
CA PRO A 118 5.29 -3.56 -5.92
C PRO A 118 6.42 -3.01 -6.81
N GLN A 119 6.08 -2.07 -7.68
CA GLN A 119 7.05 -1.34 -8.48
C GLN A 119 7.56 -0.15 -7.68
N ILE A 120 8.88 0.05 -7.69
CA ILE A 120 9.53 1.14 -6.97
C ILE A 120 10.08 2.13 -8.00
N GLU A 121 9.62 3.37 -7.95
CA GLU A 121 10.05 4.45 -8.84
C GLU A 121 10.62 5.61 -8.02
N GLU A 122 11.81 6.08 -8.34
CA GLU A 122 12.39 7.28 -7.72
C GLU A 122 11.80 8.53 -8.37
N LEU A 123 11.26 9.43 -7.55
CA LEU A 123 10.63 10.66 -7.99
C LEU A 123 11.60 11.85 -7.91
N ASN A 124 11.38 12.84 -8.77
CA ASN A 124 12.06 14.13 -8.65
C ASN A 124 11.30 15.01 -7.64
N ILE A 125 11.92 15.28 -6.50
CA ILE A 125 11.35 16.08 -5.41
C ILE A 125 11.70 17.57 -5.45
N GLY A 126 12.41 18.02 -6.49
CA GLY A 126 12.79 19.41 -6.67
C GLY A 126 13.58 19.95 -5.48
N GLU A 127 13.11 21.07 -4.91
CA GLU A 127 13.79 21.78 -3.82
C GLU A 127 13.92 20.94 -2.53
N ALA A 128 13.00 20.00 -2.31
CA ALA A 128 13.05 19.10 -1.15
C ALA A 128 14.23 18.12 -1.20
N ALA A 129 14.98 18.06 -2.31
CA ALA A 129 16.19 17.28 -2.41
C ALA A 129 17.27 17.74 -1.44
N GLU A 130 17.35 19.05 -1.11
CA GLU A 130 18.31 19.63 -0.17
C GLU A 130 19.69 18.93 -0.14
N PRO A 131 20.45 18.87 -1.26
CA PRO A 131 21.71 18.14 -1.30
C PRO A 131 22.73 18.60 -0.25
N ASP A 132 22.72 19.87 0.12
CA ASP A 132 23.57 20.43 1.17
C ASP A 132 22.84 20.61 2.51
N GLY A 133 21.62 20.08 2.61
CA GLY A 133 20.75 20.18 3.79
C GLY A 133 21.23 19.30 4.93
N ARG A 134 21.24 19.86 6.14
CA ARG A 134 21.60 19.17 7.38
C ARG A 134 20.36 18.64 8.09
N GLY A 135 19.51 17.96 7.33
CA GLY A 135 18.25 17.40 7.84
C GLY A 135 18.49 16.43 8.98
N THR A 136 17.76 16.59 10.07
CA THR A 136 17.89 15.77 11.29
C THR A 136 16.66 14.95 11.60
N GLY A 137 15.51 15.39 11.10
CA GLY A 137 14.20 14.78 11.21
C GLY A 137 13.26 15.41 10.20
N ALA A 138 12.17 14.74 9.92
CA ALA A 138 11.15 15.20 9.00
C ALA A 138 9.80 14.60 9.37
N ILE A 139 8.71 15.28 9.04
CA ILE A 139 7.34 14.81 9.24
C ILE A 139 6.49 15.07 7.99
N ALA A 140 5.48 14.25 7.79
CA ALA A 140 4.37 14.51 6.87
C ALA A 140 3.12 14.85 7.69
N THR A 141 2.48 15.99 7.39
CA THR A 141 1.28 16.44 8.11
C THR A 141 0.49 17.42 7.25
N ASP A 142 -0.82 17.42 7.39
CA ASP A 142 -1.70 18.44 6.78
C ASP A 142 -1.76 19.66 7.70
N ILE A 143 -0.99 20.71 7.38
CA ILE A 143 -0.80 21.86 8.27
C ILE A 143 -1.90 22.91 8.05
N ASP A 144 -2.38 23.04 6.82
CA ASP A 144 -3.40 24.04 6.46
C ASP A 144 -4.82 23.47 6.36
N GLY A 145 -5.00 22.16 6.56
CA GLY A 145 -6.29 21.50 6.64
C GLY A 145 -6.92 21.25 5.28
N ASP A 146 -6.14 21.27 4.21
CA ASP A 146 -6.62 21.06 2.83
C ASP A 146 -6.61 19.58 2.42
N GLY A 147 -6.04 18.72 3.27
CA GLY A 147 -5.97 17.28 3.13
C GLY A 147 -4.89 16.77 2.20
N ARG A 148 -3.97 17.62 1.73
CA ARG A 148 -2.66 17.17 1.25
C ARG A 148 -1.67 17.25 2.40
N LEU A 149 -0.61 16.45 2.31
CA LEU A 149 0.40 16.40 3.34
C LEU A 149 1.58 17.31 2.94
N GLU A 150 1.92 18.25 3.81
CA GLU A 150 3.18 18.96 3.74
C GLU A 150 4.32 18.10 4.27
N LEU A 151 5.48 18.21 3.63
CA LEU A 151 6.73 17.69 4.15
C LEU A 151 7.45 18.80 4.92
N VAL A 152 7.67 18.60 6.20
CA VAL A 152 8.46 19.50 7.05
C VAL A 152 9.79 18.83 7.37
N VAL A 153 10.90 19.52 7.14
CA VAL A 153 12.25 19.03 7.43
C VAL A 153 12.91 19.94 8.46
N SER A 154 13.30 19.35 9.59
CA SER A 154 14.10 20.03 10.61
C SER A 154 15.59 19.84 10.36
N HIS A 155 16.38 20.84 10.71
CA HIS A 155 17.83 20.84 10.58
C HIS A 155 18.45 21.30 11.90
N GLY A 156 19.75 21.05 12.10
CA GLY A 156 20.46 21.72 13.20
C GLY A 156 21.54 20.94 13.93
N GLU A 157 21.74 19.65 13.66
CA GLU A 157 22.74 18.86 14.40
C GLU A 157 24.17 19.20 14.02
N SER A 158 24.45 19.41 12.73
CA SER A 158 25.81 19.66 12.23
C SER A 158 26.13 21.15 11.99
N ALA A 159 25.10 21.99 11.83
CA ALA A 159 25.20 23.46 11.78
C ALA A 159 23.79 24.07 11.86
N ALA A 160 23.71 25.37 12.18
CA ALA A 160 22.45 26.10 12.14
C ALA A 160 21.90 26.18 10.70
N GLN A 161 20.62 25.82 10.55
CA GLN A 161 19.86 25.92 9.30
C GLN A 161 18.37 26.03 9.66
N PRO A 162 17.57 26.85 8.94
CA PRO A 162 16.15 27.01 9.23
C PRO A 162 15.34 25.78 8.85
N LEU A 163 14.15 25.64 9.45
CA LEU A 163 13.13 24.66 9.06
C LEU A 163 12.73 24.86 7.59
N SER A 164 12.60 23.75 6.85
CA SER A 164 12.04 23.74 5.49
C SER A 164 10.63 23.15 5.50
N VAL A 165 9.72 23.74 4.72
CA VAL A 165 8.35 23.25 4.51
C VAL A 165 8.08 23.15 3.01
N TYR A 166 7.69 21.98 2.55
CA TYR A 166 7.42 21.69 1.14
C TYR A 166 5.96 21.28 0.95
N ARG A 167 5.31 21.91 -0.02
CA ARG A 167 3.93 21.64 -0.41
C ARG A 167 3.87 20.85 -1.70
N VAL A 168 2.91 19.96 -1.79
CA VAL A 168 2.67 19.15 -2.98
C VAL A 168 1.62 19.84 -3.85
N ASN A 169 2.01 20.19 -5.08
CA ASN A 169 1.13 20.82 -6.06
C ASN A 169 0.35 19.80 -6.92
N GLN A 170 0.76 18.54 -6.90
CA GLN A 170 0.08 17.47 -7.62
C GLN A 170 -1.15 17.02 -6.81
N GLY A 171 -2.16 16.45 -7.48
CA GLY A 171 -3.30 15.87 -6.78
C GLY A 171 -4.33 16.83 -6.20
N LEU A 172 -4.34 18.11 -6.60
CA LEU A 172 -5.30 19.14 -6.11
C LEU A 172 -6.79 18.75 -6.24
N THR A 173 -7.11 17.81 -7.12
CA THR A 173 -8.48 17.36 -7.36
C THR A 173 -8.71 15.91 -6.94
N ASN A 174 -7.72 15.29 -6.30
CA ASN A 174 -7.83 13.96 -5.75
C ASN A 174 -8.61 14.03 -4.44
N SER A 175 -9.49 13.06 -4.25
CA SER A 175 -10.22 12.91 -3.00
C SER A 175 -9.29 12.34 -1.92
N TRP A 176 -9.60 12.63 -0.66
CA TRP A 176 -8.86 12.13 0.49
C TRP A 176 -9.79 11.81 1.67
N LEU A 177 -9.29 11.08 2.64
CA LEU A 177 -9.94 10.84 3.92
C LEU A 177 -8.87 10.75 5.01
N ARG A 178 -9.09 11.46 6.12
CA ARG A 178 -8.22 11.39 7.31
C ARG A 178 -9.03 10.79 8.45
N VAL A 179 -8.48 9.79 9.14
CA VAL A 179 -9.19 9.08 10.21
C VAL A 179 -8.41 9.16 11.52
N ILE A 180 -9.05 9.65 12.57
CA ILE A 180 -8.51 9.82 13.91
C ILE A 180 -9.20 8.84 14.86
N PRO A 181 -8.62 7.66 15.12
CA PRO A 181 -9.14 6.77 16.14
C PRO A 181 -8.79 7.28 17.54
N ARG A 182 -9.79 7.30 18.43
CA ARG A 182 -9.62 7.71 19.84
C ARG A 182 -9.53 6.49 20.76
N THR A 183 -8.86 6.65 21.89
CA THR A 183 -8.84 5.69 23.00
C THR A 183 -10.07 5.89 23.90
N LYS A 184 -10.30 4.97 24.86
CA LYS A 184 -11.36 5.08 25.87
C LYS A 184 -11.40 6.44 26.60
N PHE A 185 -10.24 7.09 26.73
CA PHE A 185 -10.08 8.37 27.42
C PHE A 185 -9.92 9.57 26.48
N GLY A 186 -10.17 9.41 25.18
CA GLY A 186 -10.13 10.51 24.20
C GLY A 186 -8.75 10.88 23.65
N ALA A 187 -7.67 10.21 24.09
CA ALA A 187 -6.35 10.36 23.47
C ALA A 187 -6.30 9.70 22.07
N PHE A 188 -5.34 10.08 21.23
CA PHE A 188 -5.08 9.41 19.95
C PHE A 188 -4.68 7.94 20.15
N ALA A 189 -5.28 7.03 19.39
CA ALA A 189 -5.08 5.59 19.54
C ALA A 189 -3.85 5.08 18.78
N ARG A 190 -2.66 5.33 19.33
CA ARG A 190 -1.41 4.72 18.84
C ARG A 190 -1.48 3.19 18.91
N GLY A 191 -0.95 2.53 17.89
CA GLY A 191 -1.05 1.09 17.65
C GLY A 191 -2.36 0.65 16.97
N ALA A 192 -3.34 1.55 16.79
CA ALA A 192 -4.56 1.20 16.08
C ALA A 192 -4.27 0.98 14.58
N LYS A 193 -5.01 0.06 13.98
CA LYS A 193 -5.00 -0.19 12.54
C LYS A 193 -6.31 0.31 11.96
N VAL A 194 -6.22 1.20 10.96
CA VAL A 194 -7.37 1.73 10.22
C VAL A 194 -7.35 1.12 8.83
N VAL A 195 -8.49 0.58 8.40
CA VAL A 195 -8.68 0.04 7.06
C VAL A 195 -9.80 0.81 6.37
N VAL A 196 -9.52 1.38 5.20
CA VAL A 196 -10.53 2.00 4.34
C VAL A 196 -10.72 1.14 3.11
N TYR A 197 -11.97 0.83 2.80
CA TYR A 197 -12.34 0.02 1.64
C TYR A 197 -12.79 0.92 0.51
N THR A 198 -12.34 0.64 -0.70
CA THR A 198 -12.65 1.44 -1.88
C THR A 198 -13.27 0.58 -2.99
N LYS A 199 -14.10 1.18 -3.84
CA LYS A 199 -14.83 0.46 -4.90
C LYS A 199 -13.92 -0.15 -5.97
N LYS A 200 -12.77 0.46 -6.28
CA LYS A 200 -11.89 -0.02 -7.35
C LYS A 200 -10.57 -0.57 -6.86
N SER A 201 -10.00 0.03 -5.82
CA SER A 201 -8.60 -0.16 -5.44
C SER A 201 -8.40 -1.12 -4.28
N GLY A 202 -9.49 -1.64 -3.71
CA GLY A 202 -9.50 -2.61 -2.62
C GLY A 202 -9.32 -1.94 -1.25
N PRO A 203 -8.80 -2.67 -0.26
CA PRO A 203 -8.55 -2.16 1.08
C PRO A 203 -7.23 -1.37 1.13
N HIS A 204 -7.24 -0.31 1.93
CA HIS A 204 -6.08 0.48 2.29
C HIS A 204 -5.87 0.38 3.78
N THR A 205 -4.70 -0.06 4.19
CA THR A 205 -4.36 -0.17 5.61
C THR A 205 -3.43 0.97 6.01
N ARG A 206 -3.70 1.59 7.16
CA ARG A 206 -2.80 2.51 7.86
C ARG A 206 -2.66 2.07 9.31
N ILE A 207 -1.48 2.27 9.85
CA ILE A 207 -1.17 1.97 11.26
C ILE A 207 -0.89 3.31 11.91
N ILE A 208 -1.55 3.59 13.03
CA ILE A 208 -1.26 4.77 13.82
C ILE A 208 0.01 4.47 14.62
N ASP A 209 1.17 4.81 14.07
CA ASP A 209 2.43 4.65 14.78
C ASP A 209 2.70 5.85 15.73
N GLY A 210 3.78 5.76 16.52
CA GLY A 210 4.23 6.83 17.41
C GLY A 210 5.40 7.62 16.84
N GLY A 211 5.60 7.61 15.52
CA GLY A 211 6.73 8.19 14.83
C GLY A 211 7.64 7.15 14.16
N SER A 212 8.01 7.43 12.91
CA SER A 212 8.76 6.49 12.04
C SER A 212 10.25 6.88 11.86
N GLY A 213 10.77 7.80 12.68
CA GLY A 213 12.05 8.47 12.45
C GLY A 213 12.86 8.94 13.65
N TYR A 214 14.17 9.15 13.44
CA TYR A 214 15.07 9.72 14.43
C TYR A 214 14.68 11.17 14.77
N LEU A 215 14.38 11.44 16.05
CA LEU A 215 14.02 12.77 16.58
C LEU A 215 12.76 13.42 15.97
N CYS A 216 11.83 12.64 15.42
CA CYS A 216 10.58 13.16 14.88
C CYS A 216 9.40 12.23 15.13
N GLU A 217 8.21 12.81 15.29
CA GLU A 217 6.94 12.11 15.44
C GLU A 217 5.93 12.70 14.44
N MET A 218 5.28 11.83 13.68
CA MET A 218 4.21 12.22 12.76
C MET A 218 2.90 12.40 13.51
N GLU A 219 1.96 13.11 12.90
CA GLU A 219 0.61 13.17 13.44
C GLU A 219 -0.01 11.76 13.55
N PRO A 220 -0.67 11.43 14.67
CA PRO A 220 -1.29 10.12 14.86
C PRO A 220 -2.65 10.03 14.14
N VAL A 221 -2.61 10.20 12.81
CA VAL A 221 -3.76 10.27 11.91
C VAL A 221 -3.55 9.32 10.74
N ALA A 222 -4.55 8.48 10.45
CA ALA A 222 -4.51 7.64 9.25
C ALA A 222 -4.95 8.46 8.04
N HIS A 223 -3.99 8.79 7.17
CA HIS A 223 -4.25 9.52 5.93
C HIS A 223 -4.43 8.56 4.74
N PHE A 224 -5.48 8.80 3.96
CA PHE A 224 -5.82 8.04 2.75
C PHE A 224 -6.01 9.01 1.57
N GLY A 225 -5.09 8.99 0.61
CA GLY A 225 -5.38 9.49 -0.72
C GLY A 225 -6.27 8.51 -1.46
N LEU A 226 -7.37 9.00 -2.00
CA LEU A 226 -8.36 8.19 -2.70
C LEU A 226 -8.28 8.39 -4.22
N GLY A 227 -7.53 9.38 -4.70
CA GLY A 227 -7.48 9.74 -6.11
C GLY A 227 -8.88 10.04 -6.66
N ARG A 228 -9.35 9.16 -7.54
CA ARG A 228 -10.72 9.18 -8.11
C ARG A 228 -11.58 8.01 -7.65
N ASP A 229 -11.11 7.23 -6.68
CA ASP A 229 -11.85 6.13 -6.11
C ASP A 229 -12.88 6.64 -5.09
N VAL A 230 -13.78 5.73 -4.72
CA VAL A 230 -14.85 6.00 -3.76
C VAL A 230 -14.64 5.07 -2.58
N ALA A 231 -14.37 5.65 -1.41
CA ALA A 231 -14.35 4.91 -0.16
C ALA A 231 -15.78 4.53 0.25
N THR A 232 -15.96 3.29 0.71
CA THR A 232 -17.28 2.72 1.05
C THR A 232 -17.41 2.40 2.52
N ASN A 233 -16.33 1.96 3.16
CA ASN A 233 -16.33 1.51 4.54
C ASN A 233 -15.02 1.88 5.23
N VAL A 234 -15.10 2.09 6.53
CA VAL A 234 -13.95 2.24 7.42
C VAL A 234 -14.05 1.20 8.54
N GLU A 235 -12.91 0.58 8.84
CA GLU A 235 -12.72 -0.29 9.98
C GLU A 235 -11.57 0.22 10.83
N VAL A 236 -11.74 0.19 12.15
CA VAL A 236 -10.68 0.49 13.10
C VAL A 236 -10.52 -0.69 14.05
N TYR A 237 -9.27 -1.10 14.26
CA TYR A 237 -8.88 -2.14 15.19
C TYR A 237 -7.95 -1.56 16.24
N TRP A 238 -8.31 -1.70 17.51
CA TRP A 238 -7.49 -1.25 18.64
C TRP A 238 -6.56 -2.38 19.14
N PRO A 239 -5.42 -2.04 19.77
CA PRO A 239 -4.46 -3.03 20.27
C PRO A 239 -5.01 -4.03 21.30
N ASP A 240 -6.09 -3.69 21.98
CA ASP A 240 -6.76 -4.53 22.97
C ASP A 240 -7.74 -5.56 22.34
N GLY A 241 -7.83 -5.58 21.01
CA GLY A 241 -8.67 -6.50 20.25
C GLY A 241 -10.07 -5.97 19.93
N ARG A 242 -10.46 -4.79 20.44
CA ARG A 242 -11.72 -4.16 20.03
C ARG A 242 -11.65 -3.68 18.60
N SER A 243 -12.78 -3.65 17.92
CA SER A 243 -12.90 -3.09 16.58
C SER A 243 -14.25 -2.44 16.34
N ILE A 244 -14.30 -1.58 15.32
CA ILE A 244 -15.54 -1.04 14.77
C ILE A 244 -15.46 -1.10 13.25
N ALA A 245 -16.59 -1.36 12.61
CA ALA A 245 -16.74 -1.34 11.16
C ALA A 245 -18.02 -0.57 10.83
N ARG A 246 -17.95 0.39 9.90
CA ARG A 246 -19.13 1.11 9.45
C ARG A 246 -19.01 1.60 8.00
N PRO A 247 -20.13 1.80 7.29
CA PRO A 247 -20.12 2.50 6.01
C PRO A 247 -19.67 3.95 6.16
N LEU A 248 -19.08 4.48 5.09
CA LEU A 248 -18.72 5.89 4.93
C LEU A 248 -19.79 6.58 4.09
N GLU A 249 -20.23 7.74 4.55
CA GLU A 249 -21.15 8.60 3.80
C GLU A 249 -20.36 9.47 2.80
N PRO A 250 -20.92 9.79 1.61
CA PRO A 250 -20.24 10.64 0.63
C PRO A 250 -19.81 12.02 1.16
N SER A 251 -20.52 12.55 2.17
CA SER A 251 -20.19 13.81 2.83
C SER A 251 -18.96 13.74 3.75
N GLU A 252 -18.51 12.54 4.10
CA GLU A 252 -17.31 12.32 4.94
C GLU A 252 -16.03 12.31 4.09
N ILE A 253 -16.14 12.23 2.77
CA ILE A 253 -14.99 12.32 1.87
C ILE A 253 -14.48 13.76 1.82
N ASN A 254 -13.16 13.93 1.75
CA ASN A 254 -12.45 15.21 1.89
C ASN A 254 -12.68 15.86 3.26
N SER A 255 -12.69 15.04 4.31
CA SER A 255 -12.85 15.49 5.68
C SER A 255 -12.00 14.68 6.66
N VAL A 256 -11.87 15.21 7.87
CA VAL A 256 -11.24 14.52 8.99
C VAL A 256 -12.33 13.84 9.81
N LEU A 257 -12.28 12.52 9.88
CA LEU A 257 -13.21 11.70 10.62
C LEU A 257 -12.62 11.27 11.97
N GLU A 258 -13.24 11.67 13.07
CA GLU A 258 -12.93 11.11 14.38
C GLU A 258 -13.77 9.86 14.66
N ILE A 259 -13.11 8.76 15.03
CA ILE A 259 -13.78 7.52 15.39
C ILE A 259 -13.58 7.28 16.90
N PRO A 260 -14.66 7.37 17.71
CA PRO A 260 -14.57 7.15 19.14
C PRO A 260 -14.26 5.68 19.46
N TYR A 261 -13.69 5.46 20.64
CA TYR A 261 -13.50 4.12 21.16
C TYR A 261 -14.86 3.44 21.45
N PRO A 262 -15.02 2.12 21.15
CA PRO A 262 -16.28 1.40 21.39
C PRO A 262 -16.68 1.41 22.87
N LYS A 263 -17.97 1.58 23.16
CA LYS A 263 -18.49 1.53 24.55
C LYS A 263 -18.71 0.08 24.99
N ASP A 264 -18.51 -0.18 26.29
CA ASP A 264 -18.50 -1.53 26.89
C ASP A 264 -19.86 -2.29 26.82
N GLU A 265 -20.95 -1.63 26.43
CA GLU A 265 -22.30 -2.21 26.36
C GLU A 265 -22.75 -2.64 24.95
N GLU A 266 -21.97 -2.29 23.92
CA GLU A 266 -22.17 -2.90 22.62
C GLU A 266 -21.28 -4.15 22.56
N GLU A 267 -21.87 -5.34 22.73
CA GLU A 267 -21.36 -6.52 22.03
C GLU A 267 -21.39 -6.17 20.54
N VAL A 268 -20.36 -5.48 20.07
CA VAL A 268 -20.16 -5.24 18.65
C VAL A 268 -19.71 -6.59 18.10
N THR A 269 -20.67 -7.48 17.83
CA THR A 269 -20.48 -8.43 16.73
C THR A 269 -20.09 -7.55 15.55
N PRO A 270 -18.88 -7.71 14.96
CA PRO A 270 -18.44 -6.83 13.91
C PRO A 270 -19.43 -6.96 12.75
N THR A 271 -20.32 -5.98 12.60
CA THR A 271 -21.24 -5.94 11.47
C THR A 271 -20.40 -5.55 10.28
N CYS A 272 -19.96 -6.57 9.55
CA CYS A 272 -19.20 -6.38 8.34
C CYS A 272 -20.01 -5.53 7.36
N GLY A 273 -19.31 -4.63 6.67
CA GLY A 273 -19.91 -3.82 5.62
C GLY A 273 -20.53 -4.68 4.52
N HIS A 274 -21.38 -4.07 3.69
CA HIS A 274 -21.98 -4.77 2.54
C HIS A 274 -20.88 -5.38 1.66
N GLY A 275 -20.99 -6.67 1.33
CA GLY A 275 -19.96 -7.43 0.59
C GLY A 275 -18.91 -8.14 1.45
N PHE A 276 -19.03 -8.08 2.78
CA PHE A 276 -18.13 -8.76 3.71
C PHE A 276 -18.91 -9.62 4.71
N ALA A 277 -18.29 -10.71 5.18
CA ALA A 277 -18.85 -11.60 6.18
C ALA A 277 -17.81 -11.93 7.26
N LEU A 278 -18.28 -12.14 8.48
CA LEU A 278 -17.44 -12.60 9.59
C LEU A 278 -16.92 -14.02 9.31
N ASN A 279 -15.62 -14.20 9.39
CA ASN A 279 -15.02 -15.53 9.44
C ASN A 279 -15.05 -16.12 10.87
N GLU A 280 -14.63 -17.38 11.02
CA GLU A 280 -14.58 -18.10 12.32
C GLU A 280 -13.71 -17.41 13.39
N PHE A 281 -12.88 -16.45 13.00
CA PHE A 281 -11.99 -15.69 13.88
C PHE A 281 -12.48 -14.25 14.15
N GLY A 282 -13.72 -13.94 13.78
CA GLY A 282 -14.32 -12.62 14.03
C GLY A 282 -13.78 -11.51 13.12
N ARG A 283 -13.16 -11.84 11.98
CA ARG A 283 -12.63 -10.87 11.01
C ARG A 283 -13.56 -10.76 9.80
N CYS A 284 -13.82 -9.54 9.35
CA CYS A 284 -14.54 -9.31 8.11
C CYS A 284 -13.68 -9.74 6.91
N THR A 285 -14.15 -10.77 6.22
CA THR A 285 -13.56 -11.30 5.00
C THR A 285 -14.48 -11.05 3.83
N ASP A 286 -13.89 -10.82 2.67
CA ASP A 286 -14.61 -10.64 1.41
C ASP A 286 -15.58 -11.80 1.20
N LYS A 287 -16.84 -11.46 0.95
CA LYS A 287 -17.89 -12.42 0.69
C LYS A 287 -17.88 -12.70 -0.80
N ASP A 288 -17.43 -13.88 -1.20
CA ASP A 288 -17.52 -14.27 -2.61
C ASP A 288 -18.98 -14.47 -3.02
N GLU A 289 -19.64 -13.43 -3.52
CA GLU A 289 -21.05 -13.48 -3.87
C GLU A 289 -21.30 -14.35 -5.10
N CYS A 290 -20.29 -14.54 -5.96
CA CYS A 290 -20.39 -15.40 -7.14
C CYS A 290 -20.49 -16.88 -6.76
N THR A 291 -19.82 -17.30 -5.69
CA THR A 291 -19.90 -18.68 -5.18
C THR A 291 -21.08 -18.89 -4.25
N GLN A 292 -21.41 -17.91 -3.41
CA GLN A 292 -22.49 -18.04 -2.43
C GLN A 292 -23.89 -17.88 -3.03
N PHE A 293 -24.01 -17.18 -4.15
CA PHE A 293 -25.29 -16.92 -4.79
C PHE A 293 -25.20 -17.12 -6.32
N PRO A 294 -25.51 -18.32 -6.83
CA PRO A 294 -25.36 -18.69 -8.25
C PRO A 294 -26.19 -17.86 -9.25
N SER A 295 -27.04 -16.94 -8.78
CA SER A 295 -28.03 -16.20 -9.58
C SER A 295 -27.98 -14.68 -9.35
N MET A 296 -26.85 -14.13 -8.87
CA MET A 296 -26.73 -12.69 -8.56
C MET A 296 -26.65 -11.79 -9.80
N CYS A 297 -26.21 -12.35 -10.93
CA CYS A 297 -26.05 -11.59 -12.16
C CYS A 297 -27.30 -11.67 -13.04
N PRO A 298 -27.74 -10.54 -13.64
CA PRO A 298 -28.89 -10.52 -14.52
C PRO A 298 -28.61 -11.31 -15.82
N SER A 299 -29.68 -11.81 -16.46
CA SER A 299 -29.59 -12.72 -17.60
C SER A 299 -28.83 -12.15 -18.80
N ASP A 300 -28.73 -10.82 -18.93
CA ASP A 300 -27.97 -10.12 -19.97
C ASP A 300 -26.45 -10.09 -19.69
N ARG A 301 -26.03 -10.32 -18.44
CA ARG A 301 -24.63 -10.31 -17.99
C ARG A 301 -24.30 -11.47 -17.04
N PRO A 302 -24.40 -12.73 -17.49
CA PRO A 302 -24.38 -13.90 -16.60
C PRO A 302 -23.02 -14.22 -15.98
N ILE A 303 -21.92 -13.60 -16.41
CA ILE A 303 -20.57 -13.91 -15.90
C ILE A 303 -20.32 -13.10 -14.64
N CYS A 304 -20.30 -13.75 -13.49
CA CYS A 304 -19.94 -13.14 -12.21
C CYS A 304 -18.43 -13.22 -11.99
N THR A 305 -17.81 -12.10 -11.65
CA THR A 305 -16.43 -12.04 -11.17
C THR A 305 -16.46 -11.44 -9.77
N ASN A 306 -16.04 -12.22 -8.77
CA ASN A 306 -15.95 -11.73 -7.41
C ASN A 306 -14.91 -10.60 -7.35
N THR A 307 -15.22 -9.54 -6.63
CA THR A 307 -14.31 -8.43 -6.38
C THR A 307 -14.27 -8.17 -4.89
N TYR A 308 -13.20 -7.55 -4.40
CA TYR A 308 -13.10 -7.34 -2.97
C TYR A 308 -14.16 -6.34 -2.47
N GLY A 309 -15.13 -6.81 -1.69
CA GLY A 309 -16.29 -6.08 -1.16
C GLY A 309 -17.48 -5.97 -2.11
N SER A 310 -17.49 -6.66 -3.25
CA SER A 310 -18.58 -6.60 -4.24
C SER A 310 -18.43 -7.65 -5.34
N TYR A 311 -19.28 -7.62 -6.37
CA TYR A 311 -19.12 -8.46 -7.55
C TYR A 311 -19.35 -7.67 -8.83
N LYS A 312 -18.74 -8.12 -9.93
CA LYS A 312 -18.97 -7.56 -11.27
C LYS A 312 -19.63 -8.58 -12.17
N CYS A 313 -20.74 -8.18 -12.79
CA CYS A 313 -21.43 -8.95 -13.82
C CYS A 313 -21.00 -8.52 -15.22
N ARG A 314 -20.54 -9.46 -16.04
CA ARG A 314 -20.11 -9.25 -17.42
C ARG A 314 -20.96 -10.06 -18.39
N ALA A 315 -21.16 -9.52 -19.59
CA ALA A 315 -21.76 -10.26 -20.70
C ALA A 315 -20.80 -11.32 -21.22
N LYS A 316 -21.34 -12.41 -21.77
CA LYS A 316 -20.54 -13.41 -22.49
C LYS A 316 -19.76 -12.72 -23.61
N LYS A 317 -18.45 -12.97 -23.68
CA LYS A 317 -17.60 -12.41 -24.71
C LYS A 317 -18.04 -12.94 -26.08
N ARG A 318 -18.37 -12.05 -27.02
CA ARG A 318 -18.62 -12.45 -28.42
C ARG A 318 -17.28 -12.67 -29.09
N CYS A 319 -17.02 -13.90 -29.50
CA CYS A 319 -15.78 -14.26 -30.16
C CYS A 319 -15.88 -14.05 -31.67
N ASN A 320 -14.78 -13.63 -32.29
CA ASN A 320 -14.67 -13.49 -33.73
C ASN A 320 -14.65 -14.88 -34.40
N GLN A 321 -14.95 -14.92 -35.70
CA GLN A 321 -15.05 -16.15 -36.48
C GLN A 321 -13.79 -17.03 -36.35
N GLY A 322 -13.95 -18.28 -35.87
CA GLY A 322 -12.86 -19.22 -35.61
C GLY A 322 -12.47 -19.41 -34.13
N PHE A 323 -13.13 -18.70 -33.21
CA PHE A 323 -12.94 -18.85 -31.76
C PHE A 323 -14.29 -19.07 -31.07
N GLU A 324 -14.34 -19.96 -30.10
CA GLU A 324 -15.49 -20.21 -29.24
C GLU A 324 -15.22 -19.69 -27.82
N PRO A 325 -16.24 -19.21 -27.08
CA PRO A 325 -16.07 -18.89 -25.68
C PRO A 325 -15.66 -20.15 -24.90
N ASN A 326 -14.78 -20.01 -23.91
CA ASN A 326 -14.52 -21.09 -22.93
C ASN A 326 -15.77 -21.38 -22.06
N ASP A 327 -15.72 -22.47 -21.28
CA ASP A 327 -16.86 -22.97 -20.50
C ASP A 327 -17.45 -21.94 -19.52
N ASP A 328 -16.64 -21.02 -18.99
CA ASP A 328 -17.07 -19.92 -18.13
C ASP A 328 -17.39 -18.60 -18.89
N GLY A 329 -17.20 -18.59 -20.21
CA GLY A 329 -17.46 -17.47 -21.12
C GLY A 329 -16.54 -16.26 -20.96
N SER A 330 -15.48 -16.37 -20.14
CA SER A 330 -14.55 -15.28 -19.82
C SER A 330 -13.53 -14.98 -20.93
N ALA A 331 -13.24 -15.95 -21.80
CA ALA A 331 -12.25 -15.86 -22.86
C ALA A 331 -12.68 -16.56 -24.16
N CYS A 332 -12.03 -16.21 -25.27
CA CYS A 332 -12.24 -16.85 -26.58
C CYS A 332 -11.08 -17.80 -26.87
N VAL A 333 -11.38 -19.06 -27.12
CA VAL A 333 -10.43 -20.15 -27.39
C VAL A 333 -10.64 -20.66 -28.80
N GLY A 334 -9.55 -20.89 -29.54
CA GLY A 334 -9.59 -21.42 -30.91
C GLY A 334 -8.96 -22.81 -30.97
N GLU A 335 -9.55 -23.73 -31.74
CA GLU A 335 -8.94 -25.02 -32.03
C GLU A 335 -7.71 -24.84 -32.95
N SER A 336 -6.51 -25.06 -32.42
CA SER A 336 -5.32 -25.27 -33.25
C SER A 336 -5.28 -26.73 -33.71
N ARG A 337 -5.86 -27.04 -34.88
CA ARG A 337 -5.61 -28.32 -35.57
C ARG A 337 -4.27 -28.27 -36.29
N LYS A 338 -3.16 -28.55 -35.59
CA LYS A 338 -1.94 -29.00 -36.27
C LYS A 338 -2.04 -30.49 -36.56
N ARG A 339 -2.19 -30.84 -37.84
CA ARG A 339 -1.82 -32.17 -38.33
C ARG A 339 -0.31 -32.30 -38.23
N MET A 340 0.19 -32.90 -37.15
CA MET A 340 1.49 -33.58 -37.15
C MET A 340 1.22 -35.08 -37.03
N GLN A 341 1.73 -35.83 -38.00
CA GLN A 341 1.89 -37.27 -37.87
C GLN A 341 2.83 -37.54 -36.67
N GLY A 342 2.31 -38.24 -35.67
CA GLY A 342 3.10 -38.86 -34.61
C GLY A 342 3.38 -37.99 -33.37
N CYS A 343 2.96 -38.53 -32.23
CA CYS A 343 3.21 -38.11 -30.84
C CYS A 343 2.32 -36.98 -30.25
N VAL A 344 1.62 -37.38 -29.18
CA VAL A 344 0.80 -36.57 -28.28
C VAL A 344 1.70 -35.72 -27.40
N CYS A 345 1.51 -34.40 -27.41
CA CYS A 345 1.97 -33.50 -26.36
C CYS A 345 0.91 -32.40 -26.17
N VAL A 346 0.34 -32.31 -24.97
CA VAL A 346 -0.61 -31.26 -24.58
C VAL A 346 0.20 -30.03 -24.17
N CYS A 347 0.20 -28.99 -25.00
CA CYS A 347 0.70 -27.66 -24.63
C CYS A 347 -0.47 -26.67 -24.61
N VAL A 348 -0.73 -26.07 -23.45
CA VAL A 348 -1.64 -24.93 -23.28
C VAL A 348 -0.85 -23.66 -23.57
N CYS A 349 -1.10 -23.02 -24.72
CA CYS A 349 -0.57 -21.68 -25.01
C CYS A 349 -1.63 -20.62 -24.68
N VAL A 350 -1.36 -19.77 -23.69
CA VAL A 350 -2.10 -18.53 -23.45
C VAL A 350 -1.40 -17.42 -24.25
N CYS A 351 -2.03 -16.93 -25.32
CA CYS A 351 -1.54 -15.77 -26.05
C CYS A 351 -2.13 -14.48 -25.47
N VAL A 352 -1.27 -13.67 -24.84
CA VAL A 352 -1.57 -12.27 -24.50
C VAL A 352 -1.26 -11.41 -25.74
N CYS A 353 -2.27 -10.74 -26.29
CA CYS A 353 -2.07 -9.73 -27.32
C CYS A 353 -1.46 -8.46 -26.70
N VAL A 354 -0.25 -8.11 -27.11
CA VAL A 354 0.32 -6.76 -26.95
C VAL A 354 0.42 -6.17 -28.35
N GLU A 355 -0.26 -5.05 -28.61
CA GLU A 355 -0.16 -4.32 -29.87
C GLU A 355 0.47 -2.94 -29.65
N LYS A 356 1.42 -2.62 -30.55
CA LYS A 356 2.11 -1.34 -30.84
C LYS A 356 3.32 -1.01 -29.94
N CYS A 357 4.45 -0.51 -30.42
CA CYS A 357 4.86 0.06 -31.71
C CYS A 357 6.41 0.17 -31.68
N ILE A 358 7.17 -0.34 -32.65
CA ILE A 358 8.53 0.17 -32.91
C ILE A 358 8.75 0.26 -34.43
N GLN A 359 8.95 1.49 -34.89
CA GLN A 359 9.40 1.82 -36.24
C GLN A 359 10.88 1.49 -36.42
N SER A 360 11.17 0.82 -37.53
CA SER A 360 12.37 0.91 -38.38
C SER A 360 13.59 1.70 -37.87
N VAL A 361 14.69 0.99 -37.59
CA VAL A 361 16.05 1.41 -38.00
C VAL A 361 16.83 0.17 -38.45
N ARG A 362 17.19 0.14 -39.73
CA ARG A 362 18.21 -0.76 -40.31
C ARG A 362 19.60 -0.29 -39.85
N LEU A 363 20.46 -1.20 -39.40
CA LEU A 363 21.88 -1.13 -39.72
C LEU A 363 22.47 -2.55 -39.80
N HIS A 364 23.12 -2.83 -40.93
CA HIS A 364 23.81 -4.07 -41.27
C HIS A 364 25.02 -4.33 -40.35
N LEU A 365 25.24 -5.60 -40.01
CA LEU A 365 26.57 -6.14 -39.71
C LEU A 365 26.61 -7.63 -40.10
N MET A 366 27.34 -7.93 -41.19
CA MET A 366 28.08 -9.18 -41.34
C MET A 366 29.35 -8.87 -42.13
N ILE A 367 30.47 -9.21 -41.47
CA ILE A 367 31.87 -9.30 -41.93
C ILE A 367 32.62 -7.97 -42.06
#